data_AF-A0A537PBB1-F1
#
_entry.id   AF-A0A537PBB1-F1
#
_cell.length_a   1.000
_cell.length_b   1.000
_cell.length_c   1.000
_cell.angle_alpha   90.00
_cell.angle_beta   90.00
_cell.angle_gamma   90.00
#
_symmetry.space_group_name_H-M   'P 1'
#
loop_
_entity.id
_entity.type
_entity.pdbx_description
1 polymer ?
#
loop_
_entity_poly.entity_id
_entity_poly.type
_entity_poly.pdbx_seq_one_letter_code
_entity_poly.pdbx_strand_id
1 'polypeptide(L)'
;MTLAGKRSRKTHSLGELGALAQASFPEIAEFVSAAKDWTGWAADYRYPADPAAAKPLPEDAELRQALVVIDALAVRLRAANPEPPGS
;
A
#
# COMPACT_ATOMS: atom_id res chain seq x y z
N MET A 1 5.36 8.55 15.10
CA MET A 1 4.42 7.46 14.75
C MET A 1 5.17 6.17 14.93
N THR A 2 4.57 5.17 15.58
CA THR A 2 5.20 3.88 15.85
C THR A 2 4.55 2.86 14.92
N LEU A 3 5.34 2.21 14.06
CA LEU A 3 4.87 1.12 13.20
C LEU A 3 5.50 -0.18 13.73
N ALA A 4 4.68 -1.21 13.99
CA ALA A 4 5.14 -2.50 14.52
C ALA A 4 6.11 -2.37 15.73
N GLY A 5 5.81 -1.45 16.66
CA GLY A 5 6.64 -1.24 17.86
C GLY A 5 7.96 -0.47 17.64
N LYS A 6 8.25 0.00 16.42
CA LYS A 6 9.48 0.76 16.09
C LYS A 6 9.18 2.21 15.70
N ARG A 7 10.12 3.11 16.02
CA ARG A 7 10.05 4.55 15.69
C ARG A 7 10.16 4.71 14.16
N SER A 8 9.06 5.02 13.47
CA SER A 8 9.08 5.20 12.02
C SER A 8 9.39 6.66 11.66
N ARG A 9 10.22 6.85 10.62
CA ARG A 9 10.34 8.15 9.92
C ARG A 9 9.02 8.42 9.18
N LYS A 10 8.75 9.68 8.83
CA LYS A 10 7.61 10.04 7.95
C LYS A 10 7.87 9.48 6.54
N THR A 11 7.52 8.22 6.34
CA THR A 11 7.60 7.52 5.07
C THR A 11 6.22 7.51 4.43
N HIS A 12 6.10 8.10 3.23
CA HIS A 12 4.86 8.17 2.48
C HIS A 12 4.77 7.10 1.37
N SER A 13 5.84 6.32 1.18
CA SER A 13 5.89 5.23 0.21
C SER A 13 5.21 3.98 0.78
N LEU A 14 4.17 3.51 0.09
CA LEU A 14 3.49 2.25 0.41
C LEU A 14 4.45 1.07 0.32
N GLY A 15 5.40 1.08 -0.63
CA GLY A 15 6.42 0.04 -0.74
C GLY A 15 7.34 0.00 0.47
N GLU A 16 7.80 1.15 0.96
CA GLU A 16 8.66 1.21 2.14
C GLU A 16 7.90 0.87 3.44
N LEU A 17 6.67 1.37 3.60
CA LEU A 17 5.81 1.00 4.74
C LEU A 17 5.50 -0.50 4.74
N GLY A 18 5.19 -1.04 3.56
CA GLY A 18 4.94 -2.46 3.35
C GLY A 18 6.16 -3.31 3.71
N ALA A 19 7.34 -2.95 3.25
CA ALA A 19 8.58 -3.66 3.56
C ALA A 19 8.88 -3.67 5.09
N LEU A 20 8.63 -2.56 5.77
CA LEU A 20 8.77 -2.49 7.24
C LEU A 20 7.76 -3.40 7.94
N ALA A 21 6.51 -3.43 7.49
CA ALA A 21 5.47 -4.27 8.06
C ALA A 21 5.71 -5.77 7.76
N GLN A 22 6.19 -6.11 6.57
CA GLN A 22 6.48 -7.49 6.14
C GLN A 22 7.50 -8.18 7.05
N ALA A 23 8.43 -7.43 7.66
CA ALA A 23 9.38 -7.98 8.63
C ALA A 23 8.72 -8.60 9.86
N SER A 24 7.53 -8.11 10.25
CA SER A 24 6.74 -8.64 11.37
C SER A 24 5.54 -9.46 10.91
N PHE A 25 5.08 -9.27 9.67
CA PHE A 25 3.92 -9.91 9.08
C PHE A 25 4.29 -10.44 7.68
N PRO A 26 5.07 -11.53 7.58
CA PRO A 26 5.52 -12.05 6.29
C PRO A 26 4.36 -12.41 5.34
N GLU A 27 3.19 -12.72 5.88
CA GLU A 27 1.97 -13.04 5.14
C GLU A 27 1.39 -11.89 4.31
N ILE A 28 1.85 -10.64 4.52
CA ILE A 28 1.40 -9.50 3.69
C ILE A 28 2.28 -9.26 2.46
N ALA A 29 3.31 -10.08 2.23
CA ALA A 29 4.29 -9.89 1.16
C ALA A 29 3.65 -9.70 -0.23
N GLU A 30 2.57 -10.44 -0.52
CA GLU A 30 1.83 -10.31 -1.77
C GLU A 30 1.19 -8.92 -1.95
N PHE A 31 0.61 -8.36 -0.89
CA PHE A 31 0.02 -7.02 -0.90
C PHE A 31 1.08 -5.93 -1.04
N VAL A 32 2.24 -6.12 -0.37
CA VAL A 32 3.37 -5.19 -0.46
C VAL A 32 3.94 -5.16 -1.89
N SER A 33 4.10 -6.34 -2.50
CA SER A 33 4.56 -6.46 -3.88
C SER A 33 3.59 -5.79 -4.86
N ALA A 34 2.29 -6.03 -4.69
CA ALA A 34 1.26 -5.44 -5.54
C ALA A 34 1.21 -3.90 -5.42
N ALA A 35 1.48 -3.34 -4.24
CA ALA A 35 1.41 -1.91 -3.98
C ALA A 35 2.69 -1.11 -4.32
N LYS A 36 3.75 -1.77 -4.81
CA LYS A 36 5.09 -1.18 -4.95
C LYS A 36 5.14 0.11 -5.76
N ASP A 37 4.30 0.24 -6.80
CA ASP A 37 4.32 1.38 -7.72
C ASP A 37 3.22 2.42 -7.42
N TRP A 38 2.27 2.12 -6.52
CA TRP A 38 1.07 2.94 -6.33
C TRP A 38 1.36 4.33 -5.79
N THR A 39 2.40 4.47 -4.95
CA THR A 39 2.84 5.81 -4.50
C THR A 39 3.39 6.63 -5.65
N GLY A 40 4.11 6.00 -6.58
CA GLY A 40 4.60 6.64 -7.80
C GLY A 40 3.44 7.10 -8.68
N TRP A 41 2.49 6.21 -8.97
CA TRP A 41 1.28 6.56 -9.73
C TRP A 41 0.50 7.71 -9.11
N ALA A 42 0.33 7.72 -7.79
CA ALA A 42 -0.36 8.81 -7.10
C ALA A 42 0.40 10.14 -7.15
N ALA A 43 1.74 10.12 -7.14
CA ALA A 43 2.56 11.31 -7.28
C ALA A 43 2.52 11.84 -8.72
N ASP A 44 2.72 10.98 -9.71
CA ASP A 44 2.74 11.32 -11.14
C ASP A 44 1.38 11.84 -11.61
N TYR A 45 0.27 11.29 -11.09
CA TYR A 45 -1.07 11.81 -11.36
C TYR A 45 -1.28 13.23 -10.80
N ARG A 46 -0.79 13.52 -9.58
CA ARG A 46 -0.96 14.83 -8.93
C ARG A 46 -0.03 15.90 -9.46
N TYR A 47 1.18 15.49 -9.84
CA TYR A 47 2.26 16.34 -10.27
C TYR A 47 2.88 15.74 -11.52
N PRO A 48 2.20 15.85 -12.68
CA PRO A 48 2.74 15.33 -13.92
C PRO A 48 4.09 16.00 -14.20
N ALA A 49 5.16 15.21 -14.13
CA ALA A 49 6.50 15.65 -14.50
C ALA A 49 6.60 15.82 -16.02
N ASP A 50 7.78 16.26 -16.49
CA ASP A 50 8.10 16.27 -17.91
C ASP A 50 7.70 14.91 -18.55
N PRO A 51 6.86 14.89 -19.60
CA PRO A 51 6.40 13.66 -20.24
C PRO A 51 7.55 12.74 -20.70
N ALA A 52 8.77 13.24 -20.85
CA ALA A 52 9.95 12.42 -21.14
C ALA A 52 10.50 11.63 -19.93
N ALA A 53 10.13 12.00 -18.70
CA ALA A 53 10.61 11.40 -17.45
C ALA A 53 9.50 10.74 -16.60
N ALA A 54 8.23 10.92 -16.97
CA ALA A 54 7.10 10.34 -16.27
C ALA A 54 7.05 8.82 -16.46
N LYS A 55 6.82 8.06 -15.38
CA LYS A 55 6.44 6.65 -15.51
C LYS A 55 5.07 6.55 -16.22
N PRO A 56 4.81 5.46 -16.95
CA PRO A 56 3.47 5.22 -17.47
C PRO A 56 2.47 5.18 -16.31
N LEU A 57 1.39 5.94 -16.44
CA LEU A 57 0.24 5.85 -15.56
C LEU A 57 -0.38 4.45 -15.69
N PRO A 58 -1.00 3.93 -14.62
CA PRO A 58 -1.61 2.60 -14.66
C PRO A 58 -2.76 2.55 -15.65
N GLU A 59 -2.90 1.43 -16.32
CA GLU A 59 -4.07 1.12 -17.14
C GLU A 59 -5.31 0.82 -16.27
N ASP A 60 -6.50 0.92 -16.86
CA ASP A 60 -7.77 0.60 -16.19
C ASP A 60 -7.78 -0.79 -15.54
N ALA A 61 -7.15 -1.78 -16.18
CA ALA A 61 -7.03 -3.14 -15.65
C ALA A 61 -6.18 -3.16 -14.38
N GLU A 62 -5.08 -2.40 -14.34
CA GLU A 62 -4.20 -2.29 -13.19
C GLU A 62 -4.88 -1.54 -12.03
N LEU A 63 -5.68 -0.51 -12.33
CA LEU A 63 -6.49 0.19 -11.33
C LEU A 63 -7.54 -0.73 -10.71
N ARG A 64 -8.26 -1.52 -11.52
CA ARG A 64 -9.23 -2.51 -11.03
C ARG A 64 -8.55 -3.56 -10.17
N GLN A 65 -7.38 -4.04 -10.59
CA GLN A 65 -6.59 -4.99 -9.79
C GLN A 65 -6.15 -4.37 -8.46
N ALA A 66 -5.74 -3.09 -8.45
CA ALA A 66 -5.37 -2.40 -7.22
C ALA A 66 -6.52 -2.32 -6.22
N LEU A 67 -7.74 -2.06 -6.69
CA LEU A 67 -8.94 -2.07 -5.84
C LEU A 67 -9.19 -3.44 -5.21
N VAL A 68 -9.08 -4.52 -6.00
CA VAL A 68 -9.22 -5.90 -5.49
C VAL A 68 -8.19 -6.21 -4.40
N VAL A 69 -6.94 -5.79 -4.61
CA VAL A 69 -5.84 -5.97 -3.64
C VAL A 69 -6.12 -5.20 -2.33
N ILE A 70 -6.65 -3.97 -2.42
CA ILE A 70 -7.03 -3.17 -1.25
C ILE A 70 -8.16 -3.83 -0.47
N ASP A 71 -9.20 -4.31 -1.16
CA ASP A 71 -10.34 -4.99 -0.53
C ASP A 71 -9.90 -6.27 0.19
N ALA A 72 -9.07 -7.08 -0.46
CA ALA A 72 -8.52 -8.30 0.13
C ALA A 72 -7.68 -8.00 1.39
N LEU A 73 -6.82 -6.97 1.35
CA LEU A 73 -6.06 -6.54 2.52
C LEU A 73 -6.99 -6.05 3.64
N ALA A 74 -8.02 -5.26 3.33
CA ALA A 74 -8.98 -4.76 4.31
C ALA A 74 -9.77 -5.88 5.00
N VAL A 75 -10.20 -6.90 4.24
CA VAL A 75 -10.84 -8.11 4.80
C VAL A 75 -9.89 -8.80 5.77
N ARG A 76 -8.61 -8.97 5.40
CA ARG A 76 -7.62 -9.65 6.24
C ARG A 76 -7.35 -8.88 7.54
N LEU A 77 -7.20 -7.56 7.46
CA LEU A 77 -6.99 -6.71 8.64
C LEU A 77 -8.17 -6.75 9.61
N ARG A 78 -9.41 -6.76 9.09
CA ARG A 78 -10.61 -6.91 9.92
C ARG A 78 -10.67 -8.28 10.61
N ALA A 79 -10.30 -9.35 9.89
CA ALA A 79 -10.25 -10.69 10.49
C ALA A 79 -9.19 -10.80 11.59
N ALA A 80 -8.06 -10.10 11.45
CA ALA A 80 -6.97 -10.09 12.43
C ALA A 80 -7.27 -9.20 13.67
N ASN A 81 -8.18 -8.24 13.55
CA ASN A 81 -8.61 -7.37 14.63
C ASN A 81 -10.15 -7.31 14.70
N PRO A 82 -10.81 -8.39 15.15
CA PRO A 82 -12.26 -8.42 15.25
C PRO A 82 -12.73 -7.29 16.17
N GLU A 83 -13.70 -6.48 15.72
CA GLU A 83 -14.32 -5.50 16.60
C GLU A 83 -14.87 -6.21 17.85
N PRO A 84 -14.64 -5.67 19.06
CA PRO A 84 -15.27 -6.23 20.25
C PRO A 84 -16.79 -6.17 20.05
N PRO A 85 -17.54 -7.22 20.43
CA PRO A 85 -18.98 -7.21 20.27
C PRO A 85 -19.57 -6.08 21.11
N GLY A 86 -20.08 -5.04 20.43
CA GLY A 86 -20.97 -3.98 20.91
C GLY A 86 -20.61 -3.31 22.25
N SER A 87 -20.16 -2.06 22.19
CA SER A 87 -20.39 -1.12 23.31
C SER A 87 -21.84 -0.66 23.32
#